data_AF-A0A949HMK6-F1
#
_entry.id   AF-A0A949HMK6-F1
#
_cell.length_a   1.000
_cell.length_b   1.000
_cell.length_c   1.000
_cell.angle_alpha   90.00
_cell.angle_beta   90.00
_cell.angle_gamma   90.00
#
_symmetry.space_group_name_H-M   'P 1'
#
loop_
_entity.id
_entity.type
_entity.pdbx_description
1 polymer ?
#
loop_
_entity_poly.entity_id
_entity_poly.type
_entity_poly.pdbx_seq_one_letter_code
_entity_poly.pdbx_strand_id
1 'polypeptide(L)'
;SELAQAEGKPLERAWDIASQKLDQIESTELMADIAFFASPFGDSGAISNITTENLTVGNLMLAACNAMAMNYVQAAQRLGDKSRWQSILVSGGLPSRFPRLIRLISERFGLPVVQQCGEETLLGLLRLAEQHQGSGS
;
A
#
# COMPACT_ATOMS: atom_id res chain seq x y z
N SER A 1 12.81 14.49 -6.14
CA SER A 1 12.34 13.44 -7.06
C SER A 1 12.37 14.02 -8.46
N GLU A 2 13.06 13.37 -9.40
CA GLU A 2 13.29 13.88 -10.78
C GLU A 2 11.99 14.20 -11.52
N LEU A 3 10.88 13.52 -11.19
CA LEU A 3 9.56 13.78 -11.76
C LEU A 3 8.94 15.14 -11.36
N ALA A 4 9.35 15.71 -10.23
CA ALA A 4 8.84 17.01 -9.78
C ALA A 4 9.53 18.20 -10.49
N GLN A 5 10.69 17.97 -11.10
CA GLN A 5 11.49 19.04 -11.71
C GLN A 5 11.18 19.26 -13.20
N ALA A 6 10.52 18.32 -13.88
CA ALA A 6 10.33 18.37 -15.33
C ALA A 6 9.06 19.11 -15.81
N GLU A 7 8.00 19.23 -14.99
CA GLU A 7 6.70 19.76 -15.48
C GLU A 7 6.08 20.93 -14.68
N GLY A 8 6.69 21.40 -13.59
CA GLY A 8 6.13 22.50 -12.79
C GLY A 8 4.73 22.22 -12.21
N LYS A 9 4.24 20.98 -12.27
CA LYS A 9 2.99 20.54 -11.64
C LYS A 9 3.31 19.98 -10.25
N PRO A 10 2.52 20.32 -9.21
CA PRO A 10 2.74 19.78 -7.87
C PRO A 10 2.66 18.25 -7.90
N LEU A 11 3.66 17.58 -7.32
CA LEU A 11 3.73 16.12 -7.19
C LEU A 11 2.46 15.51 -6.58
N GLU A 12 1.74 16.27 -5.76
CA GLU A 12 0.43 15.88 -5.21
C GLU A 12 -0.60 15.57 -6.29
N ARG A 13 -0.69 16.39 -7.35
CA ARG A 13 -1.61 16.13 -8.47
C ARG A 13 -1.29 14.85 -9.21
N ALA A 14 -0.03 14.44 -9.25
CA ALA A 14 0.37 13.20 -9.93
C ALA A 14 -0.23 11.97 -9.22
N TRP A 15 -0.27 11.99 -7.89
CA TRP A 15 -0.86 10.91 -7.10
C TRP A 15 -2.39 10.87 -7.23
N ASP A 16 -3.05 12.03 -7.24
CA ASP A 16 -4.49 12.11 -7.46
C ASP A 16 -4.87 11.57 -8.84
N ILE A 17 -4.11 11.95 -9.88
CA ILE A 17 -4.29 11.43 -11.25
C ILE A 17 -4.06 9.92 -11.30
N ALA A 18 -3.03 9.43 -10.63
CA ALA A 18 -2.73 8.00 -10.56
C ALA A 18 -3.88 7.22 -9.88
N SER A 19 -4.41 7.72 -8.76
CA SER A 19 -5.56 7.11 -8.09
C SER A 19 -6.81 7.12 -8.97
N GLN A 20 -7.09 8.25 -9.63
CA GLN A 20 -8.26 8.35 -10.53
C GLN A 20 -8.15 7.38 -11.72
N LYS A 21 -6.97 7.30 -12.34
CA LYS A 21 -6.73 6.36 -13.45
C LYS A 21 -6.78 4.91 -13.00
N LEU A 22 -6.24 4.61 -11.82
CA LEU A 22 -6.34 3.30 -11.20
C LEU A 22 -7.81 2.88 -11.07
N ASP A 23 -8.68 3.75 -10.56
CA ASP A 23 -10.11 3.45 -10.36
C ASP A 23 -10.89 3.22 -11.66
N GLN A 24 -10.38 3.67 -12.81
CA GLN A 24 -11.00 3.48 -14.12
C GLN A 24 -10.70 2.11 -14.78
N ILE A 25 -9.69 1.39 -14.30
CA ILE A 25 -9.27 0.11 -14.90
C ILE A 25 -9.95 -1.03 -14.18
N GLU A 26 -10.80 -1.83 -14.80
CA GLU A 26 -11.47 -2.95 -14.11
C GLU A 26 -10.47 -4.07 -13.76
N SER A 27 -9.72 -4.53 -14.77
CA SER A 27 -8.71 -5.58 -14.66
C SER A 27 -7.48 -5.22 -15.49
N THR A 28 -6.36 -5.91 -15.24
CA THR A 28 -5.14 -5.73 -16.03
C THR A 28 -4.38 -7.04 -16.15
N GLU A 29 -3.85 -7.29 -17.34
CA GLU A 29 -2.91 -8.39 -17.61
C GLU A 29 -1.45 -7.98 -17.34
N LEU A 30 -1.21 -6.69 -17.10
CA LEU A 30 0.11 -6.18 -16.76
C LEU A 30 0.49 -6.72 -15.38
N MET A 31 1.72 -7.19 -15.25
CA MET A 31 2.26 -7.65 -13.98
C MET A 31 3.37 -6.70 -13.54
N ALA A 32 3.41 -6.44 -12.24
CA ALA A 32 4.45 -5.62 -11.63
C ALA A 32 5.03 -6.38 -10.43
N ASP A 33 6.34 -6.27 -10.25
CA ASP A 33 7.03 -6.56 -9.01
C ASP A 33 7.61 -5.27 -8.47
N ILE A 34 7.26 -4.96 -7.22
CA ILE A 34 7.65 -3.72 -6.55
C ILE A 34 8.53 -4.08 -5.36
N ALA A 35 9.83 -4.12 -5.63
CA ALA A 35 10.87 -4.22 -4.60
C ALA A 35 11.59 -2.87 -4.51
N PHE A 36 11.10 -1.98 -3.63
CA PHE A 36 11.82 -0.73 -3.29
C PHE A 36 13.00 -0.99 -2.34
N PHE A 37 12.92 -2.07 -1.58
CA PHE A 37 13.92 -2.52 -0.62
C PHE A 37 14.04 -4.04 -0.73
N ALA A 38 15.23 -4.56 -0.39
CA ALA A 38 15.43 -5.99 -0.25
C ALA A 38 14.38 -6.56 0.70
N SER A 39 13.58 -7.48 0.19
CA SER A 39 12.48 -8.10 0.91
C SER A 39 12.58 -9.61 0.79
N PRO A 40 11.81 -10.37 1.57
CA PRO A 40 11.75 -11.81 1.40
C PRO A 40 11.14 -12.30 0.08
N PHE A 41 10.77 -11.37 -0.81
CA PHE A 41 10.22 -11.60 -2.15
C PHE A 41 11.18 -11.18 -3.27
N GLY A 42 12.37 -10.65 -2.94
CA GLY A 42 13.36 -10.18 -3.90
C GLY A 42 13.89 -8.78 -3.59
N ASP A 43 14.91 -8.37 -4.33
CA ASP A 43 15.58 -7.06 -4.25
C ASP A 43 15.56 -6.28 -5.58
N SER A 44 14.86 -6.81 -6.60
CA SER A 44 14.71 -6.19 -7.92
C SER A 44 13.23 -6.04 -8.29
N GLY A 45 12.87 -4.92 -8.90
CA GLY A 45 11.54 -4.73 -9.49
C GLY A 45 11.48 -5.16 -10.96
N ALA A 46 10.28 -5.48 -11.44
CA ALA A 46 10.03 -5.84 -12.83
C ALA A 46 8.63 -5.38 -13.27
N ILE A 47 8.47 -5.16 -14.57
CA ILE A 47 7.16 -5.01 -15.21
C ILE A 47 7.13 -5.99 -16.38
N SER A 48 6.13 -6.87 -16.43
CA SER A 48 6.01 -7.89 -17.46
C SER A 48 4.60 -7.92 -18.06
N ASN A 49 4.45 -8.67 -19.15
CA ASN A 49 3.24 -8.73 -19.98
C ASN A 49 2.87 -7.37 -20.59
N ILE A 50 3.88 -6.57 -20.94
CA ILE A 50 3.69 -5.28 -21.59
C ILE A 50 3.16 -5.50 -23.02
N THR A 51 2.10 -4.78 -23.37
CA THR A 51 1.58 -4.61 -24.72
C THR A 51 1.58 -3.13 -25.09
N THR A 52 1.37 -2.82 -26.36
CA THR A 52 1.24 -1.42 -26.83
C THR A 52 0.07 -0.69 -26.21
N GLU A 53 -0.90 -1.41 -25.66
CA GLU A 53 -2.18 -0.88 -25.18
C GLU A 53 -2.25 -0.81 -23.64
N ASN A 54 -1.48 -1.65 -22.93
CA ASN A 54 -1.61 -1.79 -21.49
C ASN A 54 -0.55 -1.03 -20.68
N LEU A 55 0.49 -0.47 -21.31
CA LEU A 55 1.51 0.33 -20.60
C LEU A 55 1.00 1.74 -20.30
N THR A 56 -0.01 1.81 -19.43
CA THR A 56 -0.64 3.06 -18.99
C THR A 56 -0.56 3.18 -17.47
N VAL A 57 -0.64 4.41 -16.96
CA VAL A 57 -0.56 4.67 -15.51
C VAL A 57 -1.61 3.86 -14.73
N GLY A 58 -2.84 3.77 -15.23
CA GLY A 58 -3.91 3.02 -14.55
C GLY A 58 -3.58 1.52 -14.44
N ASN A 59 -3.17 0.90 -15.54
CA ASN A 59 -2.79 -0.51 -15.57
C ASN A 59 -1.58 -0.78 -14.68
N LEU A 60 -0.54 0.07 -14.74
CA LEU A 60 0.65 -0.07 -13.91
C LEU A 60 0.34 0.05 -12.43
N MET A 61 -0.49 1.03 -12.04
CA MET A 61 -0.92 1.20 -10.66
C MET A 61 -1.78 0.02 -10.19
N LEU A 62 -2.62 -0.57 -11.05
CA LEU A 62 -3.42 -1.74 -10.68
C LEU A 62 -2.53 -2.98 -10.51
N ALA A 63 -1.59 -3.20 -11.44
CA ALA A 63 -0.60 -4.27 -11.35
C ALA A 63 0.23 -4.17 -10.07
N ALA A 64 0.70 -2.95 -9.75
CA ALA A 64 1.40 -2.62 -8.52
C ALA A 64 0.58 -2.93 -7.26
N CYS A 65 -0.69 -2.50 -7.22
CA CYS A 65 -1.57 -2.75 -6.08
C CYS A 65 -1.87 -4.24 -5.89
N ASN A 66 -2.05 -4.98 -6.99
CA ASN A 66 -2.21 -6.44 -6.97
C ASN A 66 -0.97 -7.13 -6.39
N ALA A 67 0.22 -6.72 -6.81
CA ALA A 67 1.48 -7.23 -6.31
C ALA A 67 1.63 -6.95 -4.80
N MET A 68 1.39 -5.71 -4.36
CA MET A 68 1.44 -5.34 -2.94
C MET A 68 0.47 -6.17 -2.09
N ALA A 69 -0.80 -6.26 -2.50
CA ALA A 69 -1.81 -7.03 -1.76
C ALA A 69 -1.44 -8.51 -1.65
N MET A 70 -0.89 -9.10 -2.73
CA MET A 70 -0.40 -10.48 -2.72
C MET A 70 0.82 -10.66 -1.81
N ASN A 71 1.79 -9.74 -1.87
CA ASN A 71 2.98 -9.76 -1.02
C ASN A 71 2.60 -9.67 0.47
N TYR A 72 1.60 -8.86 0.82
CA TYR A 72 1.08 -8.80 2.19
C TYR A 72 0.47 -10.13 2.63
N VAL A 73 -0.32 -10.80 1.78
CA VAL A 73 -0.88 -12.12 2.11
C VAL A 73 0.22 -13.15 2.34
N GLN A 74 1.24 -13.16 1.49
CA GLN A 74 2.37 -14.09 1.62
C GLN A 74 3.22 -13.78 2.86
N ALA A 75 3.45 -12.50 3.18
CA ALA A 75 4.16 -12.12 4.39
C ALA A 75 3.37 -12.55 5.64
N ALA A 76 2.06 -12.32 5.63
CA ALA A 76 1.17 -12.72 6.70
C ALA A 76 1.13 -14.24 6.93
N GLN A 77 1.28 -15.06 5.89
CA GLN A 77 1.37 -16.53 6.06
C GLN A 77 2.57 -16.96 6.91
N ARG A 78 3.62 -16.14 6.97
CA ARG A 78 4.81 -16.41 7.78
C ARG A 78 4.63 -16.07 9.27
N LEU A 79 3.61 -15.28 9.60
CA LEU A 79 3.33 -14.83 10.98
C LEU A 79 2.48 -15.82 11.79
N GLY A 80 1.89 -16.82 11.15
CA GLY A 80 1.13 -17.89 11.81
C GLY A 80 -0.26 -18.12 11.24
N ASP A 81 -1.11 -18.80 12.02
CA ASP A 81 -2.47 -19.15 11.61
C ASP A 81 -3.39 -17.94 11.54
N LYS A 82 -3.93 -17.69 10.34
CA LYS A 82 -4.84 -16.58 10.05
C LYS A 82 -6.27 -16.82 10.51
N SER A 83 -6.65 -18.06 10.87
CA SER A 83 -8.02 -18.41 11.26
C SER A 83 -8.53 -17.62 12.48
N ARG A 84 -7.61 -17.09 13.29
CA ARG A 84 -7.91 -16.30 14.49
C ARG A 84 -7.93 -14.80 14.26
N TRP A 85 -7.55 -14.33 13.07
CA TRP A 85 -7.48 -12.91 12.78
C TRP A 85 -8.89 -12.37 12.50
N GLN A 86 -9.20 -11.22 13.09
CA GLN A 86 -10.54 -10.61 12.96
C GLN A 86 -10.57 -9.47 11.94
N SER A 87 -9.44 -8.78 11.77
CA SER A 87 -9.31 -7.64 10.87
C SER A 87 -7.84 -7.40 10.50
N ILE A 88 -7.62 -6.60 9.47
CA ILE A 88 -6.31 -6.10 9.08
C ILE A 88 -6.26 -4.60 9.39
N LEU A 89 -5.29 -4.18 10.19
CA LEU A 89 -5.03 -2.76 10.43
C LEU A 89 -4.03 -2.24 9.40
N VAL A 90 -4.37 -1.14 8.74
CA VAL A 90 -3.47 -0.43 7.83
C VAL A 90 -3.30 1.01 8.30
N SER A 91 -2.07 1.48 8.27
CA SER A 91 -1.68 2.82 8.71
C SER A 91 -0.71 3.45 7.72
N GLY A 92 -0.50 4.76 7.86
CA GLY A 92 0.37 5.55 6.99
C GLY A 92 -0.37 6.27 5.86
N GLY A 93 0.39 7.01 5.03
CA GLY A 93 -0.18 7.89 4.01
C GLY A 93 -0.61 7.20 2.71
N LEU A 94 -0.26 5.93 2.50
CA LEU A 94 -0.61 5.19 1.28
C LEU A 94 -2.08 4.71 1.30
N PRO A 95 -2.59 4.10 2.38
CA PRO A 95 -4.01 3.72 2.51
C PRO A 95 -5.02 4.85 2.22
N SER A 96 -4.73 6.07 2.68
CA SER A 96 -5.61 7.21 2.48
C SER A 96 -5.63 7.72 1.04
N ARG A 97 -4.54 7.48 0.29
CA ARG A 97 -4.39 7.93 -1.10
C ARG A 97 -4.91 6.94 -2.13
N PHE A 98 -4.93 5.65 -1.80
CA PHE A 98 -5.38 4.60 -2.72
C PHE A 98 -6.45 3.71 -2.09
N PRO A 99 -7.70 4.16 -2.02
CA PRO A 99 -8.81 3.35 -1.49
C PRO A 99 -8.97 2.00 -2.18
N ARG A 100 -8.60 1.90 -3.48
CA ARG A 100 -8.63 0.64 -4.22
C ARG A 100 -7.63 -0.39 -3.71
N LEU A 101 -6.44 0.02 -3.27
CA LEU A 101 -5.49 -0.90 -2.64
C LEU A 101 -6.11 -1.56 -1.40
N ILE A 102 -6.90 -0.80 -0.64
CA ILE A 102 -7.54 -1.29 0.58
C ILE A 102 -8.60 -2.34 0.28
N ARG A 103 -9.37 -2.13 -0.79
CA ARG A 103 -10.33 -3.14 -1.29
C ARG A 103 -9.60 -4.41 -1.70
N LEU A 104 -8.53 -4.29 -2.48
CA LEU A 104 -7.71 -5.44 -2.90
C LEU A 104 -7.11 -6.20 -1.71
N ILE A 105 -6.63 -5.50 -0.68
CA ILE A 105 -6.16 -6.13 0.55
C ILE A 105 -7.31 -6.86 1.25
N SER A 106 -8.47 -6.20 1.42
CA SER A 106 -9.63 -6.81 2.08
C SER A 106 -10.10 -8.07 1.37
N GLU A 107 -10.22 -8.02 0.05
CA GLU A 107 -10.61 -9.15 -0.81
C GLU A 107 -9.60 -10.31 -0.69
N ARG A 108 -8.30 -10.01 -0.73
CA ARG A 108 -7.23 -11.02 -0.66
C ARG A 108 -7.12 -11.69 0.71
N PHE A 109 -7.38 -10.96 1.78
CA PHE A 109 -7.36 -11.50 3.13
C PHE A 109 -8.68 -12.16 3.54
N GLY A 110 -9.79 -11.80 2.88
CA GLY A 110 -11.14 -12.22 3.31
C GLY A 110 -11.53 -11.65 4.67
N LEU A 111 -10.90 -10.54 5.07
CA LEU A 111 -11.08 -9.89 6.37
C LEU A 111 -11.38 -8.40 6.17
N PRO A 112 -12.10 -7.77 7.12
CA PRO A 112 -12.30 -6.34 7.10
C PRO A 112 -10.96 -5.62 7.33
N VAL A 113 -10.74 -4.55 6.56
CA VAL A 113 -9.57 -3.67 6.74
C VAL A 113 -9.99 -2.43 7.53
N VAL A 114 -9.32 -2.19 8.65
CA VAL A 114 -9.46 -0.99 9.46
C VAL A 114 -8.35 -0.03 9.08
N GLN A 115 -8.72 1.18 8.66
CA GLN A 115 -7.76 2.23 8.39
C GLN A 115 -7.57 3.10 9.63
N GLN A 116 -6.32 3.43 9.91
CA GLN A 116 -5.98 4.37 10.96
C GLN A 116 -5.31 5.60 10.35
N CYS A 117 -5.94 6.76 10.54
CA CYS A 117 -5.50 8.05 10.02
C CYS A 117 -4.87 8.89 11.13
N GLY A 118 -3.63 9.35 10.95
CA GLY A 118 -2.96 10.29 11.86
C GLY A 118 -1.51 9.94 12.19
N GLU A 119 -0.91 10.71 13.10
CA GLU A 119 0.46 10.50 13.60
C GLU A 119 0.47 9.49 14.76
N GLU A 120 0.11 8.25 14.44
CA GLU A 120 0.01 7.13 15.40
C GLU A 120 1.29 6.89 16.19
N THR A 121 2.44 7.08 15.56
CA THR A 121 3.74 6.96 16.23
C THR A 121 3.87 7.96 17.36
N LEU A 122 3.50 9.23 17.14
CA LEU A 122 3.60 10.26 18.18
C LEU A 122 2.55 10.04 19.27
N LEU A 123 1.33 9.64 18.90
CA LEU A 123 0.30 9.28 19.88
C LEU A 123 0.74 8.10 20.76
N GLY A 124 1.36 7.09 20.16
CA GLY A 124 1.93 5.94 20.88
C GLY A 124 3.05 6.36 21.83
N LEU A 125 3.97 7.22 21.37
CA LEU A 125 5.05 7.75 22.20
C LEU A 125 4.51 8.59 23.37
N LEU A 126 3.49 9.42 23.14
CA LEU A 126 2.84 10.19 24.21
C LEU A 126 2.22 9.27 25.27
N ARG A 127 1.46 8.25 24.86
CA ARG A 127 0.86 7.29 25.80
C ARG A 127 1.91 6.55 26.62
N LEU A 128 3.02 6.16 26.00
CA LEU A 128 4.13 5.53 26.70
C LEU A 128 4.78 6.49 27.71
N ALA A 129 4.91 7.78 27.37
CA ALA A 129 5.43 8.80 28.27
C ALA A 129 4.51 9.05 29.47
N GLU A 130 3.20 9.14 29.26
CA GLU A 130 2.19 9.30 30.32
C GLU A 130 2.20 8.12 31.31
N GLN A 131 2.33 6.89 30.81
CA GLN A 131 2.43 5.69 31.67
C GLN A 131 3.67 5.69 32.58
N HIS A 132 4.78 6.27 32.11
CA HIS A 132 6.01 6.39 32.91
C HIS A 132 5.97 7.57 33.90
N GLN A 133 5.19 8.62 33.62
CA GLN A 133 4.98 9.72 34.57
C GLN A 133 4.03 9.32 35.71
N GLY A 134 3.09 8.40 35.48
CA GLY A 134 2.17 7.88 36.51
C GLY A 134 2.73 6.78 37.42
N SER A 135 3.94 6.26 37.16
CA SER A 135 4.57 5.20 37.97
C SER A 135 5.58 5.73 39.00
N GLY A 136 5.65 7.06 39.18
CA GLY A 136 6.56 7.74 40.10
C GLY A 136 5.90 8.33 41.36
N SER A 137 4.65 7.96 41.67
CA SER A 137 3.91 8.38 42.87
C SER A 137 3.61 7.21 43.79
#